data_AF-A0A7Y3P5U2-F1
#
_entry.id   AF-A0A7Y3P5U2-F1
#
_cell.length_a   1.000
_cell.length_b   1.000
_cell.length_c   1.000
_cell.angle_alpha   90.00
_cell.angle_beta   90.00
_cell.angle_gamma   90.00
#
_symmetry.space_group_name_H-M   'P 1'
#
loop_
_entity.id
_entity.type
_entity.pdbx_description
1 polymer ?
#
loop_
_entity_poly.entity_id
_entity_poly.type
_entity_poly.pdbx_seq_one_letter_code
_entity_poly.pdbx_strand_id
1 'polypeptide(L)'
;MTPRERTVSADTSQGEASDSPLASEGFTLIELLIVIVVLGVLAAIVIFALAGVQTKAAVSACKTDAKTVETAVQAYETQKGVSPTASSDLTSGPNNYLQSWPSSPYYSITLSGSSVMVAAPSGTTALSATSPDVCIGAGSATTSSTTSSSTSTTSSTSSTTSTTSPSNGVTFVASTNMSNGSGTYGGTDILQVNNPSAITAMTVTVNVVRTDSATNFTSDWNSFPGGYVAGVTNVGATTITYTYTLASHRTIPANYLNGQIGSQYSGDSLVHLTTSDTWTVTSTSRGITATLSGHF
;
A
#
# COMPACT_ATOMS: atom_id res chain seq x y z
N MET A 1 27.20 102.12 -29.61
CA MET A 1 27.49 100.92 -28.81
C MET A 1 26.16 100.46 -28.22
N THR A 2 25.44 99.61 -28.95
CA THR A 2 24.22 98.91 -28.49
C THR A 2 24.65 97.59 -27.84
N PRO A 3 23.89 97.05 -26.86
CA PRO A 3 22.71 96.25 -27.22
C PRO A 3 21.49 96.45 -26.28
N ARG A 4 20.30 96.29 -26.86
CA ARG A 4 19.01 96.19 -26.18
C ARG A 4 18.37 94.83 -26.53
N GLU A 5 17.77 94.25 -25.50
CA GLU A 5 16.60 93.37 -25.50
C GLU A 5 16.66 91.98 -26.17
N ARG A 6 16.95 91.02 -25.27
CA ARG A 6 16.26 89.73 -25.06
C ARG A 6 14.97 89.52 -25.86
N THR A 7 14.96 88.51 -26.73
CA THR A 7 13.84 87.55 -26.81
C THR A 7 14.38 86.21 -27.30
N VAL A 8 14.47 85.25 -26.37
CA VAL A 8 14.69 83.85 -26.69
C VAL A 8 13.34 83.33 -27.19
N SER A 9 13.17 83.23 -28.50
CA SER A 9 12.11 82.42 -29.08
C SER A 9 12.52 80.97 -28.91
N ALA A 10 11.90 80.29 -27.96
CA ALA A 10 11.92 78.84 -27.87
C ALA A 10 11.22 78.30 -29.12
N ASP A 11 12.02 77.88 -30.11
CA ASP A 11 11.57 77.00 -31.17
C ASP A 11 11.31 75.63 -30.53
N THR A 12 10.08 75.43 -30.07
CA THR A 12 9.56 74.11 -29.75
C THR A 12 9.32 73.42 -31.09
N SER A 13 10.37 72.84 -31.66
CA SER A 13 10.20 71.83 -32.70
C SER A 13 9.46 70.67 -32.06
N GLN A 14 8.14 70.66 -32.23
CA GLN A 14 7.36 69.48 -31.92
C GLN A 14 7.86 68.36 -32.82
N GLY A 15 8.65 67.46 -32.24
CA GLY A 15 8.69 66.10 -32.70
C GLY A 15 7.31 65.52 -32.45
N GLU A 16 6.39 65.75 -33.39
CA GLU A 16 5.25 64.86 -33.60
C GLU A 16 5.85 63.52 -34.05
N ALA A 17 6.27 62.73 -33.06
CA ALA A 17 6.28 61.30 -33.23
C ALA A 17 4.84 60.92 -33.54
N SER A 18 4.55 60.76 -34.83
CA SER A 18 3.38 60.05 -35.31
C SER A 18 3.42 58.65 -34.72
N ASP A 19 2.93 58.54 -33.49
CA ASP A 19 2.49 57.29 -32.88
C ASP A 19 1.34 56.83 -33.76
N SER A 20 1.67 56.06 -34.79
CA SER A 20 0.69 55.31 -35.54
C SER A 20 0.11 54.33 -34.52
N PRO A 21 -1.16 54.43 -34.11
CA PRO A 21 -1.75 53.39 -33.32
C PRO A 21 -1.75 52.16 -34.23
N LEU A 22 -0.74 51.31 -34.08
CA LEU A 22 -0.71 49.99 -34.69
C LEU A 22 -2.02 49.36 -34.26
N ALA A 23 -2.90 49.12 -35.24
CA ALA A 23 -4.27 48.71 -35.04
C ALA A 23 -4.30 47.64 -33.94
N SER A 24 -4.94 47.97 -32.82
CA SER A 24 -5.14 47.01 -31.74
C SER A 24 -6.14 45.99 -32.26
N GLU A 25 -5.63 44.95 -32.91
CA GLU A 25 -6.41 43.80 -33.35
C GLU A 25 -7.06 43.17 -32.12
N GLY A 26 -8.35 43.42 -31.94
CA GLY A 26 -9.13 42.83 -30.87
C GLY A 26 -9.32 41.35 -31.14
N PHE A 27 -8.93 40.49 -30.20
CA PHE A 27 -9.24 39.07 -30.21
C PHE A 27 -10.75 38.86 -30.40
N THR A 28 -11.14 38.03 -31.35
CA THR A 28 -12.54 37.65 -31.52
C THR A 28 -12.99 36.79 -30.33
N LEU A 29 -14.27 36.89 -29.98
CA LEU A 29 -14.85 36.07 -28.91
C LEU A 29 -14.71 34.57 -29.19
N ILE A 30 -14.66 34.16 -30.47
CA ILE A 30 -14.51 32.76 -30.86
C ILE A 30 -13.07 32.25 -30.64
N GLU A 31 -12.06 33.10 -30.85
CA GLU A 31 -10.66 32.77 -30.56
C GLU A 31 -10.43 32.56 -29.06
N LEU A 32 -11.07 33.37 -28.22
CA LEU A 32 -11.00 33.16 -26.78
C LEU A 32 -11.78 31.90 -26.35
N LEU A 33 -12.94 31.64 -26.98
CA LEU A 33 -13.78 30.48 -26.68
C LEU A 33 -13.07 29.16 -26.99
N ILE A 34 -12.42 29.03 -28.14
CA ILE A 34 -11.71 27.79 -28.48
C ILE A 34 -10.53 27.54 -27.54
N VAL A 35 -9.83 28.58 -27.10
CA VAL A 35 -8.70 28.46 -26.18
C VAL A 35 -9.14 27.90 -24.84
N ILE A 36 -10.20 28.43 -24.23
CA ILE A 36 -10.68 27.92 -22.94
C ILE A 36 -11.22 26.48 -23.06
N VAL A 37 -11.80 26.12 -24.21
CA VAL A 37 -12.25 24.74 -24.47
C VAL A 37 -11.05 23.80 -24.54
N VAL A 38 -10.02 24.15 -25.30
CA VAL A 38 -8.81 23.32 -25.40
C VAL A 38 -8.11 23.22 -24.04
N LEU A 39 -7.97 24.32 -23.30
CA LEU A 39 -7.41 24.30 -21.93
C LEU A 39 -8.25 23.44 -20.98
N GLY A 40 -9.57 23.47 -21.09
CA GLY A 40 -10.47 22.63 -20.30
C GLY A 40 -10.30 21.13 -20.58
N VAL A 41 -10.18 20.76 -21.85
CA VAL A 41 -9.95 19.36 -22.26
C VAL A 41 -8.58 18.88 -21.78
N LEU A 42 -7.53 19.68 -21.96
CA LEU A 42 -6.18 19.33 -21.51
C LEU A 42 -6.11 19.17 -19.97
N ALA A 43 -6.75 20.06 -19.21
CA ALA A 43 -6.79 19.98 -17.75
C ALA A 43 -7.49 18.70 -17.25
N ALA A 44 -8.60 18.31 -17.89
CA ALA A 44 -9.33 17.09 -17.52
C ALA A 44 -8.48 15.83 -17.70
N ILE A 45 -7.74 15.71 -18.82
CA ILE A 45 -6.86 14.56 -19.10
C ILE A 45 -5.75 14.46 -18.06
N VAL A 46 -5.15 15.60 -17.68
CA VAL A 46 -4.06 15.64 -16.68
C VAL A 46 -4.52 15.12 -15.32
N ILE A 47 -5.73 15.46 -14.86
CA ILE A 47 -6.24 14.99 -13.57
C ILE A 47 -6.31 13.45 -13.52
N PHE A 48 -6.83 12.81 -14.58
CA PHE A 48 -6.86 11.35 -14.64
C PHE A 48 -5.46 10.73 -14.75
N ALA A 49 -4.52 11.39 -15.43
CA ALA A 49 -3.14 10.92 -15.55
C ALA A 49 -2.33 11.05 -14.24
N LEU A 50 -2.67 12.01 -13.38
CA LEU A 50 -1.99 12.22 -12.09
C LEU A 50 -2.46 11.24 -10.99
N ALA A 51 -3.62 10.60 -11.17
CA ALA A 51 -4.13 9.60 -10.24
C ALA A 51 -3.15 8.41 -10.15
N GLY A 52 -2.52 8.22 -8.98
CA GLY A 52 -1.57 7.14 -8.72
C GLY A 52 -0.08 7.50 -8.88
N VAL A 53 0.26 8.64 -9.47
CA VAL A 53 1.66 9.13 -9.49
C VAL A 53 2.15 9.44 -8.09
N GLN A 54 1.29 10.05 -7.26
CA GLN A 54 1.60 10.35 -5.86
C GLN A 54 1.82 9.08 -5.03
N THR A 55 0.99 8.05 -5.24
CA THR A 55 1.15 6.75 -4.56
C THR A 55 2.48 6.11 -4.94
N LYS A 56 2.81 6.05 -6.24
CA LYS A 56 4.10 5.51 -6.70
C LYS A 56 5.29 6.29 -6.14
N ALA A 57 5.19 7.62 -6.08
CA ALA A 57 6.22 8.47 -5.49
C ALA A 57 6.39 8.19 -3.98
N ALA A 58 5.29 8.03 -3.24
CA ALA A 58 5.33 7.70 -1.81
C ALA A 58 5.92 6.31 -1.54
N VAL A 59 5.57 5.29 -2.33
CA VAL A 59 6.18 3.95 -2.24
C VAL A 59 7.68 4.02 -2.50
N SER A 60 8.10 4.74 -3.54
CA SER A 60 9.52 4.89 -3.87
C SER A 60 10.28 5.64 -2.77
N ALA A 61 9.72 6.73 -2.25
CA ALA A 61 10.33 7.50 -1.16
C ALA A 61 10.48 6.65 0.11
N CYS A 62 9.43 5.91 0.48
CA CYS A 62 9.43 5.02 1.63
C CYS A 62 10.54 3.96 1.54
N LYS A 63 10.71 3.32 0.38
CA LYS A 63 11.77 2.31 0.18
C LYS A 63 13.17 2.92 0.32
N THR A 64 13.39 4.08 -0.27
CA THR A 64 14.67 4.81 -0.17
C THR A 64 14.97 5.21 1.28
N ASP A 65 13.99 5.76 1.99
CA ASP A 65 14.14 6.19 3.38
C ASP A 65 14.39 5.00 4.30
N ALA A 66 13.61 3.93 4.17
CA ALA A 66 13.77 2.71 4.95
C ALA A 66 15.17 2.10 4.75
N LYS A 67 15.67 2.05 3.51
CA LYS A 67 17.01 1.55 3.21
C LYS A 67 18.11 2.44 3.77
N THR A 68 17.91 3.76 3.73
CA THR A 68 18.84 4.74 4.30
C THR A 68 18.95 4.56 5.81
N VAL A 69 17.82 4.41 6.50
CA VAL A 69 17.79 4.14 7.95
C VAL A 69 18.40 2.79 8.28
N GLU A 70 18.13 1.74 7.51
CA GLU A 70 18.75 0.42 7.71
C GLU A 70 20.27 0.48 7.61
N THR A 71 20.79 1.19 6.60
CA THR A 71 22.24 1.37 6.42
C THR A 71 22.85 2.14 7.60
N ALA A 72 22.14 3.14 8.13
CA ALA A 72 22.57 3.88 9.31
C ALA A 72 22.57 3.01 10.58
N VAL A 73 21.57 2.15 10.78
CA VAL A 73 21.51 1.17 11.87
C VAL A 73 22.72 0.22 11.80
N GLN A 74 23.00 -0.36 10.64
CA GLN A 74 24.13 -1.26 10.44
C GLN A 74 25.48 -0.58 10.71
N ALA A 75 25.63 0.67 10.26
CA ALA A 75 26.83 1.46 10.52
C ALA A 75 27.01 1.79 12.01
N TYR A 76 25.91 2.11 12.71
CA TYR A 76 25.92 2.35 14.16
C TYR A 76 26.31 1.08 14.92
N GLU A 77 25.70 -0.06 14.61
CA GLU A 77 26.01 -1.35 15.22
C GLU A 77 27.47 -1.75 15.02
N THR A 78 28.01 -1.53 13.82
CA THR A 78 29.41 -1.82 13.51
C THR A 78 30.38 -0.97 14.35
N GLN A 79 30.04 0.29 14.62
CA GLN A 79 30.91 1.20 15.38
C GLN A 79 30.73 1.11 16.89
N LYS A 80 29.52 0.84 17.37
CA LYS A 80 29.18 0.87 18.81
C LYS A 80 29.02 -0.51 19.43
N GLY A 81 28.90 -1.56 18.62
CA GLY A 81 28.70 -2.93 19.08
C GLY A 81 27.32 -3.19 19.70
N VAL A 82 26.41 -2.22 19.62
CA VAL A 82 25.04 -2.27 20.14
C VAL A 82 24.08 -1.64 19.14
N SER A 83 22.85 -2.15 19.12
CA SER A 83 21.79 -1.62 18.25
C SER A 83 21.25 -0.28 18.77
N PRO A 84 20.93 0.66 17.87
CA PRO A 84 20.27 1.91 18.26
C PRO A 84 18.88 1.62 18.82
N THR A 85 18.51 2.30 19.89
CA THR A 85 17.21 2.13 20.57
C THR A 85 16.27 3.32 20.34
N ALA A 86 16.83 4.46 19.94
CA ALA A 86 16.10 5.67 19.62
C ALA A 86 16.61 6.27 18.30
N SER A 87 15.74 7.01 17.60
CA SER A 87 16.12 7.75 16.39
C SER A 87 17.25 8.75 16.65
N SER A 88 17.32 9.31 17.87
CA SER A 88 18.41 10.18 18.31
C SER A 88 19.78 9.53 18.26
N ASP A 89 19.89 8.20 18.42
CA ASP A 89 21.17 7.50 18.37
C ASP A 89 21.82 7.60 16.98
N LEU A 90 20.99 7.78 15.93
CA LEU A 90 21.42 7.89 14.54
C LEU A 90 21.54 9.34 14.06
N THR A 91 20.78 10.26 14.66
CA THR A 91 20.73 11.68 14.24
C THR A 91 21.49 12.64 15.15
N SER A 92 21.92 12.18 16.33
CA SER A 92 22.63 13.03 17.29
C SER A 92 23.91 12.37 17.81
N GLY A 93 25.03 13.05 17.62
CA GLY A 93 26.33 12.62 18.13
C GLY A 93 27.50 13.29 17.40
N PRO A 94 28.75 13.00 17.80
CA PRO A 94 29.94 13.47 17.08
C PRO A 94 30.08 12.81 15.70
N ASN A 95 29.49 11.62 15.51
CA ASN A 95 29.38 10.91 14.23
C ASN A 95 27.89 10.72 13.92
N ASN A 96 27.30 11.60 13.12
CA ASN A 96 25.91 11.45 12.68
C ASN A 96 25.83 10.40 11.56
N TYR A 97 25.00 9.38 11.73
CA TYR A 97 24.74 8.37 10.70
C TYR A 97 23.59 8.77 9.77
N LEU A 98 22.70 9.64 10.27
CA LEU A 98 21.64 10.31 9.52
C LEU A 98 21.70 11.81 9.80
N GLN A 99 21.49 12.65 8.78
CA GLN A 99 21.37 14.10 8.99
C GLN A 99 20.07 14.48 9.71
N SER A 100 18.99 13.77 9.40
CA SER A 100 17.68 13.93 10.03
C SER A 100 16.91 12.62 9.93
N TRP A 101 15.93 12.45 10.83
CA TRP A 101 15.01 11.32 10.73
C TRP A 101 14.02 11.56 9.58
N PRO A 102 13.76 10.57 8.70
CA PRO A 102 12.78 10.72 7.65
C PRO A 102 11.38 11.03 8.21
N SER A 103 10.71 12.03 7.64
CA SER A 103 9.35 12.41 8.01
C SER A 103 8.48 12.48 6.77
N SER A 104 7.32 11.85 6.81
CA SER A 104 6.39 11.76 5.69
C SER A 104 4.96 11.71 6.21
N PRO A 105 3.98 12.35 5.55
CA PRO A 105 2.58 12.18 5.87
C PRO A 105 2.03 10.81 5.43
N TYR A 106 2.76 10.06 4.59
CA TYR A 106 2.26 8.86 3.91
C TYR A 106 2.75 7.53 4.51
N TYR A 107 3.78 7.57 5.35
CA TYR A 107 4.36 6.41 6.05
C TYR A 107 5.15 6.90 7.26
N SER A 108 5.38 6.00 8.22
CA SER A 108 6.25 6.26 9.37
C SER A 108 7.30 5.17 9.51
N ILE A 109 8.53 5.57 9.84
CA ILE A 109 9.64 4.67 10.13
C ILE A 109 9.90 4.72 11.64
N THR A 110 10.02 3.55 12.25
CA THR A 110 10.28 3.35 13.68
C THR A 110 11.38 2.31 13.88
N LEU A 111 12.04 2.33 15.04
CA LEU A 111 12.97 1.28 15.44
C LEU A 111 12.28 0.34 16.42
N SER A 112 12.48 -0.97 16.25
CA SER A 112 12.07 -1.99 17.20
C SER A 112 13.25 -2.93 17.45
N GLY A 113 14.07 -2.60 18.46
CA GLY A 113 15.37 -3.23 18.64
C GLY A 113 16.30 -2.93 17.46
N SER A 114 16.98 -3.95 16.94
CA SER A 114 17.89 -3.88 15.77
C SER A 114 17.17 -3.76 14.43
N SER A 115 15.83 -3.85 14.41
CA SER A 115 15.05 -3.87 13.18
C SER A 115 14.43 -2.51 12.89
N VAL A 116 14.62 -2.04 11.65
CA VAL A 116 13.87 -0.90 11.11
C VAL A 116 12.49 -1.39 10.73
N MET A 117 11.46 -0.68 11.20
CA MET A 117 10.06 -1.00 10.97
C MET A 117 9.37 0.16 10.25
N VAL A 118 8.47 -0.15 9.34
CA VAL A 118 7.78 0.83 8.50
C VAL A 118 6.28 0.57 8.54
N ALA A 119 5.50 1.58 8.89
CA ALA A 119 4.03 1.55 8.81
C ALA A 119 3.56 2.42 7.65
N ALA A 120 2.70 1.87 6.79
CA ALA A 120 2.13 2.56 5.64
C ALA A 120 0.69 2.08 5.38
N PRO A 121 -0.34 2.96 5.49
CA PRO A 121 -0.30 4.39 5.87
C PRO A 121 0.07 4.66 7.33
N SER A 122 0.44 5.89 7.67
CA SER A 122 0.88 6.30 9.02
C SER A 122 -0.11 5.86 10.11
N GLY A 123 0.38 5.14 11.13
CA GLY A 123 -0.44 4.59 12.21
C GLY A 123 -0.94 3.14 12.01
N THR A 124 -0.56 2.49 10.90
CA THR A 124 -0.79 1.04 10.69
C THR A 124 0.28 0.18 11.37
N THR A 125 0.08 -1.14 11.37
CA THR A 125 1.07 -2.09 11.86
C THR A 125 2.36 -1.99 11.06
N ALA A 126 3.48 -1.83 11.76
CA ALA A 126 4.77 -1.68 11.10
C ALA A 126 5.32 -3.03 10.62
N LEU A 127 5.80 -3.08 9.38
CA LEU A 127 6.50 -4.21 8.77
C LEU A 127 8.01 -3.97 8.81
N SER A 128 8.83 -5.02 8.88
CA SER A 128 10.29 -4.85 8.83
C SER A 128 10.72 -4.25 7.49
N ALA A 129 11.74 -3.38 7.49
CA ALA A 129 12.30 -2.77 6.30
C ALA A 129 12.91 -3.79 5.32
N THR A 130 13.23 -4.98 5.80
CA THR A 130 13.69 -6.11 4.99
C THR A 130 12.55 -6.93 4.38
N SER A 131 11.29 -6.64 4.76
CA SER A 131 10.11 -7.30 4.18
C SER A 131 9.93 -6.87 2.72
N PRO A 132 9.67 -7.82 1.80
CA PRO A 132 9.41 -7.50 0.39
C PRO A 132 8.18 -6.60 0.21
N ASP A 133 7.22 -6.66 1.14
CA ASP A 133 5.97 -5.87 1.11
C ASP A 133 6.06 -4.53 1.82
N VAL A 134 7.24 -4.19 2.34
CA VAL A 134 7.46 -2.89 2.97
C VAL A 134 7.07 -1.78 1.98
N CYS A 135 6.36 -0.77 2.50
CA CYS A 135 5.92 0.41 1.76
C CYS A 135 4.81 0.23 0.71
N ILE A 136 4.23 -0.97 0.50
CA ILE A 136 3.16 -1.16 -0.51
C ILE A 136 1.93 -0.25 -0.26
N GLY A 137 1.65 0.10 1.01
CA GLY A 137 0.58 1.03 1.39
C GLY A 137 0.94 2.52 1.37
N ALA A 138 2.18 2.88 1.03
CA ALA A 138 2.64 4.26 1.12
C ALA A 138 1.92 5.12 0.06
N GLY A 139 1.28 6.20 0.51
CA GLY A 139 0.49 7.09 -0.35
C GLY A 139 -0.99 6.75 -0.43
N SER A 140 -1.45 5.70 0.26
CA SER A 140 -2.88 5.52 0.58
C SER A 140 -3.25 6.40 1.78
N ALA A 141 -3.26 7.72 1.59
CA ALA A 141 -3.84 8.62 2.57
C ALA A 141 -5.36 8.39 2.62
N THR A 142 -5.81 7.46 3.45
CA THR A 142 -7.19 7.50 3.93
C THR A 142 -7.25 8.66 4.91
N THR A 143 -8.13 9.62 4.65
CA THR A 143 -8.43 10.72 5.57
C THR A 143 -8.90 10.12 6.90
N SER A 144 -8.00 10.02 7.88
CA SER A 144 -8.33 9.57 9.22
C SER A 144 -9.14 10.65 9.93
N SER A 145 -10.47 10.52 9.92
CA SER A 145 -11.30 11.20 10.92
C SER A 145 -11.18 10.46 12.25
N THR A 146 -10.78 11.24 13.24
CA THR A 146 -10.55 10.91 14.64
C THR A 146 -11.78 10.26 15.27
N THR A 147 -11.62 9.11 15.93
CA THR A 147 -12.36 8.81 17.17
C THR A 147 -11.51 7.93 18.06
N SER A 148 -10.97 8.54 19.11
CA SER A 148 -10.29 7.86 20.21
C SER A 148 -11.28 6.99 20.98
N SER A 149 -10.96 5.72 21.18
CA SER A 149 -11.31 5.01 22.42
C SER A 149 -10.30 3.92 22.68
N SER A 150 -9.60 4.09 23.79
CA SER A 150 -8.64 3.17 24.40
C SER A 150 -9.35 1.90 24.88
N THR A 151 -8.86 0.72 24.48
CA THR A 151 -8.76 -0.49 25.33
C THR A 151 -7.84 -1.49 24.64
N SER A 152 -6.84 -1.95 25.38
CA SER A 152 -5.82 -2.93 25.02
C SER A 152 -6.41 -4.30 24.64
N THR A 153 -6.16 -4.80 23.42
CA THR A 153 -5.91 -6.24 23.13
C THR A 153 -5.29 -6.40 21.73
N THR A 154 -4.33 -7.33 21.62
CA THR A 154 -3.61 -7.89 20.46
C THR A 154 -4.43 -8.08 19.17
N SER A 155 -4.01 -7.50 18.02
CA SER A 155 -4.46 -7.87 16.64
C SER A 155 -3.55 -7.16 15.59
N SER A 156 -2.67 -7.78 14.80
CA SER A 156 -2.83 -8.53 13.52
C SER A 156 -3.69 -7.81 12.45
N THR A 157 -3.07 -7.27 11.39
CA THR A 157 -3.73 -6.69 10.20
C THR A 157 -2.77 -6.86 9.00
N SER A 158 -2.97 -7.80 8.06
CA SER A 158 -3.94 -7.83 6.94
C SER A 158 -3.58 -6.83 5.82
N SER A 159 -2.89 -7.32 4.78
CA SER A 159 -2.67 -6.64 3.50
C SER A 159 -3.84 -6.96 2.54
N THR A 160 -4.53 -5.94 2.06
CA THR A 160 -5.70 -6.09 1.18
C THR A 160 -5.29 -5.95 -0.28
N THR A 161 -5.40 -7.02 -1.07
CA THR A 161 -5.40 -6.96 -2.54
C THR A 161 -6.82 -6.68 -3.02
N SER A 162 -7.03 -5.56 -3.73
CA SER A 162 -8.31 -5.17 -4.31
C SER A 162 -8.68 -6.06 -5.50
N THR A 163 -9.63 -6.98 -5.30
CA THR A 163 -10.40 -7.62 -6.38
C THR A 163 -11.70 -6.84 -6.59
N THR A 164 -12.19 -6.74 -7.83
CA THR A 164 -13.52 -6.18 -8.12
C THR A 164 -14.56 -6.85 -7.24
N SER A 165 -15.35 -6.08 -6.49
CA SER A 165 -16.36 -6.62 -5.57
C SER A 165 -17.27 -7.60 -6.31
N PRO A 166 -17.36 -8.87 -5.89
CA PRO A 166 -18.12 -9.88 -6.61
C PRO A 166 -19.61 -9.59 -6.52
N SER A 167 -20.36 -9.99 -7.55
CA SER A 167 -21.82 -9.80 -7.64
C SER A 167 -22.60 -10.43 -6.48
N ASN A 168 -22.01 -11.40 -5.77
CA ASN A 168 -22.60 -12.06 -4.61
C ASN A 168 -22.26 -11.38 -3.26
N GLY A 169 -21.40 -10.36 -3.26
CA GLY A 169 -20.99 -9.55 -2.11
C GLY A 169 -20.04 -10.21 -1.11
N VAL A 170 -19.64 -11.47 -1.32
CA VAL A 170 -18.74 -12.19 -0.41
C VAL A 170 -17.30 -11.85 -0.76
N THR A 171 -16.54 -11.28 0.16
CA THR A 171 -15.13 -10.92 -0.06
C THR A 171 -14.21 -11.76 0.81
N PHE A 172 -12.95 -11.92 0.39
CA PHE A 172 -11.93 -12.63 1.14
C PHE A 172 -10.71 -11.72 1.30
N VAL A 173 -10.10 -11.77 2.48
CA VAL A 173 -8.83 -11.09 2.78
C VAL A 173 -7.80 -12.17 3.04
N ALA A 174 -6.77 -12.21 2.21
CA ALA A 174 -5.62 -13.08 2.42
C ALA A 174 -4.64 -12.41 3.38
N SER A 175 -4.00 -13.21 4.23
CA SER A 175 -2.91 -12.76 5.08
C SER A 175 -1.96 -13.90 5.34
N THR A 176 -0.68 -13.59 5.37
CA THR A 176 0.38 -14.55 5.72
C THR A 176 0.96 -14.20 7.08
N ASN A 177 1.43 -15.22 7.78
CA ASN A 177 2.24 -15.05 8.98
C ASN A 177 3.46 -15.94 8.85
N MET A 178 4.64 -15.35 8.97
CA MET A 178 5.91 -16.09 8.95
C MET A 178 6.56 -15.98 10.32
N SER A 179 7.01 -17.11 10.83
CA SER A 179 7.68 -17.26 12.12
C SER A 179 8.96 -18.07 11.95
N ASN A 180 9.97 -17.80 12.77
CA ASN A 180 11.20 -18.57 12.83
C ASN A 180 11.42 -19.04 14.27
N GLY A 181 11.54 -20.36 14.44
CA GLY A 181 11.93 -20.98 15.71
C GLY A 181 13.10 -21.94 15.48
N SER A 182 14.19 -21.76 16.22
CA SER A 182 15.35 -22.68 16.23
C SER A 182 15.90 -23.09 14.85
N GLY A 183 15.82 -22.21 13.83
CA GLY A 183 16.30 -22.51 12.46
C GLY A 183 15.27 -23.18 11.55
N THR A 184 14.05 -23.40 12.02
CA THR A 184 12.90 -23.84 11.23
C THR A 184 11.98 -22.64 10.98
N TYR A 185 11.67 -22.38 9.72
CA TYR A 185 10.67 -21.39 9.34
C TYR A 185 9.29 -22.05 9.37
N GLY A 186 8.32 -21.44 10.04
CA GLY A 186 6.93 -21.88 10.04
C GLY A 186 6.05 -20.74 9.56
N GLY A 187 5.01 -21.02 8.79
CA GLY A 187 4.09 -19.99 8.38
C GLY A 187 2.65 -20.45 8.24
N THR A 188 1.76 -19.47 8.23
CA THR A 188 0.33 -19.69 8.08
C THR A 188 -0.23 -18.77 7.01
N ASP A 189 -0.89 -19.35 6.03
CA ASP A 189 -1.71 -18.63 5.06
C ASP A 189 -3.16 -18.64 5.54
N ILE A 190 -3.75 -17.46 5.70
CA ILE A 190 -5.08 -17.29 6.27
C ILE A 190 -5.95 -16.56 5.27
N LEU A 191 -7.11 -17.13 4.97
CA LEU A 191 -8.20 -16.48 4.25
C LEU A 191 -9.32 -16.13 5.23
N GLN A 192 -9.50 -14.83 5.45
CA GLN A 192 -10.61 -14.32 6.23
C GLN A 192 -11.79 -14.00 5.33
N VAL A 193 -12.93 -14.57 5.68
CA VAL A 193 -14.19 -14.43 4.95
C VAL A 193 -14.96 -13.25 5.51
N ASN A 194 -15.42 -12.37 4.61
CA ASN A 194 -16.38 -11.32 4.94
C ASN A 194 -17.63 -11.52 4.07
N ASN A 195 -18.76 -11.79 4.73
CA ASN A 195 -19.99 -12.18 4.06
C ASN A 195 -21.18 -11.33 4.55
N PRO A 196 -21.57 -10.26 3.85
CA PRO A 196 -22.71 -9.43 4.24
C PRO A 196 -24.06 -10.17 4.13
N SER A 197 -24.07 -11.35 3.51
CA SER A 197 -25.23 -12.23 3.36
C SER A 197 -24.82 -13.68 3.60
N ALA A 198 -25.82 -14.54 3.84
CA ALA A 198 -25.59 -15.94 4.14
C ALA A 198 -24.98 -16.70 2.94
N ILE A 199 -23.96 -17.52 3.20
CA ILE A 199 -23.30 -18.36 2.19
C ILE A 199 -23.91 -19.76 2.25
N THR A 200 -24.44 -20.21 1.12
CA THR A 200 -25.18 -21.49 0.98
C THR A 200 -24.35 -22.59 0.31
N ALA A 201 -23.28 -22.21 -0.40
CA ALA A 201 -22.26 -23.12 -0.91
C ALA A 201 -20.91 -22.40 -0.93
N MET A 202 -19.84 -23.09 -0.57
CA MET A 202 -18.48 -22.54 -0.62
C MET A 202 -17.47 -23.66 -0.85
N THR A 203 -16.54 -23.42 -1.77
CA THR A 203 -15.35 -24.23 -1.96
C THR A 203 -14.14 -23.31 -2.02
N VAL A 204 -13.15 -23.56 -1.16
CA VAL A 204 -11.89 -22.82 -1.09
C VAL A 204 -10.77 -23.78 -1.41
N THR A 205 -9.87 -23.35 -2.29
CA THR A 205 -8.65 -24.07 -2.62
C THR A 205 -7.46 -23.15 -2.35
N VAL A 206 -6.52 -23.62 -1.55
CA VAL A 206 -5.24 -22.95 -1.28
C VAL A 206 -4.13 -23.86 -1.79
N ASN A 207 -3.24 -23.32 -2.61
CA ASN A 207 -2.07 -24.00 -3.13
C ASN A 207 -0.82 -23.33 -2.57
N VAL A 208 -0.11 -24.05 -1.72
CA VAL A 208 1.21 -23.65 -1.23
C VAL A 208 2.27 -24.26 -2.13
N VAL A 209 3.02 -23.41 -2.84
CA VAL A 209 4.06 -23.82 -3.77
C VAL A 209 5.31 -24.19 -2.98
N ARG A 210 5.86 -25.38 -3.19
CA ARG A 210 7.10 -25.78 -2.53
C ARG A 210 8.26 -25.14 -3.30
N THR A 211 8.89 -24.10 -2.73
CA THR A 211 10.06 -23.44 -3.34
C THR A 211 11.30 -24.34 -3.37
N ASP A 212 11.30 -25.38 -2.54
CA ASP A 212 12.31 -26.43 -2.45
C ASP A 212 11.72 -27.71 -1.82
N SER A 213 12.55 -28.73 -1.60
CA SER A 213 12.14 -29.95 -0.89
C SER A 213 11.81 -29.71 0.59
N ALA A 214 12.15 -28.55 1.15
CA ALA A 214 12.12 -28.28 2.59
C ALA A 214 10.75 -27.80 3.09
N THR A 215 9.88 -27.24 2.23
CA THR A 215 8.55 -26.76 2.65
C THR A 215 7.56 -27.90 2.87
N ASN A 216 7.27 -28.26 4.12
CA ASN A 216 6.42 -29.37 4.52
C ASN A 216 5.03 -28.95 5.01
N PHE A 217 4.06 -29.84 4.86
CA PHE A 217 2.73 -29.71 5.48
C PHE A 217 2.87 -29.88 7.00
N THR A 218 2.21 -29.00 7.76
CA THR A 218 2.14 -29.12 9.22
C THR A 218 0.72 -29.43 9.68
N SER A 219 -0.23 -28.55 9.36
CA SER A 219 -1.64 -28.72 9.70
C SER A 219 -2.51 -27.73 8.94
N ASP A 220 -3.82 -27.95 8.96
CA ASP A 220 -4.83 -27.10 8.33
C ASP A 220 -5.99 -26.89 9.32
N TRP A 221 -6.67 -25.75 9.26
CA TRP A 221 -7.73 -25.41 10.21
C TRP A 221 -8.78 -24.48 9.63
N ASN A 222 -9.96 -24.48 10.24
CA ASN A 222 -10.99 -23.49 9.99
C ASN A 222 -11.73 -23.13 11.28
N SER A 223 -12.25 -21.92 11.36
CA SER A 223 -12.96 -21.38 12.54
C SER A 223 -14.48 -21.36 12.36
N PHE A 224 -15.01 -22.07 11.35
CA PHE A 224 -16.45 -22.22 11.18
C PHE A 224 -17.02 -23.16 12.24
N PRO A 225 -18.32 -23.06 12.56
CA PRO A 225 -18.94 -23.95 13.53
C PRO A 225 -18.72 -25.42 13.15
N GLY A 226 -18.53 -26.27 14.16
CA GLY A 226 -18.11 -27.66 13.97
C GLY A 226 -18.96 -28.41 12.93
N GLY A 227 -18.29 -28.98 11.91
CA GLY A 227 -18.92 -29.75 10.84
C GLY A 227 -19.54 -28.93 9.72
N TYR A 228 -19.34 -27.61 9.68
CA TYR A 228 -19.82 -26.79 8.56
C TYR A 228 -18.89 -26.90 7.36
N VAL A 229 -17.58 -26.84 7.58
CA VAL A 229 -16.58 -26.87 6.52
C VAL A 229 -15.68 -28.08 6.72
N ALA A 230 -15.56 -28.91 5.69
CA ALA A 230 -14.68 -30.06 5.66
C ALA A 230 -13.42 -29.71 4.84
N GLY A 231 -12.24 -29.99 5.40
CA GLY A 231 -10.94 -29.83 4.75
C GLY A 231 -10.42 -31.15 4.18
N VAL A 232 -9.76 -31.09 3.03
CA VAL A 232 -9.01 -32.18 2.41
C VAL A 232 -7.64 -31.64 2.00
N THR A 233 -6.58 -32.32 2.42
CA THR A 233 -5.20 -31.93 2.12
C THR A 233 -4.56 -32.95 1.18
N ASN A 234 -3.97 -32.46 0.09
CA ASN A 234 -3.17 -33.24 -0.84
C ASN A 234 -1.74 -32.72 -0.84
N VAL A 235 -0.79 -33.56 -0.41
CA VAL A 235 0.63 -33.23 -0.37
C VAL A 235 1.30 -33.78 -1.63
N GLY A 236 1.55 -32.90 -2.60
CA GLY A 236 2.29 -33.21 -3.81
C GLY A 236 3.78 -32.89 -3.70
N ALA A 237 4.54 -33.30 -4.73
CA ALA A 237 5.99 -33.07 -4.77
C ALA A 237 6.39 -31.59 -4.86
N THR A 238 5.58 -30.77 -5.54
CA THR A 238 5.86 -29.34 -5.80
C THR A 238 4.82 -28.40 -5.17
N THR A 239 3.71 -28.94 -4.68
CA THR A 239 2.57 -28.13 -4.22
C THR A 239 1.81 -28.88 -3.15
N ILE A 240 1.42 -28.18 -2.09
CA ILE A 240 0.48 -28.66 -1.08
C ILE A 240 -0.85 -27.98 -1.34
N THR A 241 -1.89 -28.77 -1.60
CA THR A 241 -3.22 -28.25 -1.91
C THR A 241 -4.18 -28.55 -0.78
N TYR A 242 -4.74 -27.49 -0.19
CA TYR A 242 -5.79 -27.55 0.82
C TYR A 242 -7.12 -27.20 0.16
N THR A 243 -8.11 -28.07 0.30
CA THR A 243 -9.45 -27.84 -0.22
C THR A 243 -10.46 -27.89 0.91
N TYR A 244 -11.22 -26.81 1.08
CA TYR A 244 -12.27 -26.68 2.07
C TYR A 244 -13.62 -26.55 1.40
N THR A 245 -14.58 -27.37 1.80
CA THR A 245 -15.94 -27.36 1.23
C THR A 245 -16.98 -27.23 2.32
N LEU A 246 -17.93 -26.30 2.13
CA LEU A 246 -19.11 -26.18 2.96
C LEU A 246 -19.98 -27.44 2.77
N ALA A 247 -20.27 -28.13 3.87
CA ALA A 247 -21.07 -29.34 3.89
C ALA A 247 -22.48 -29.09 3.33
N SER A 248 -23.02 -30.10 2.66
CA SER A 248 -24.37 -30.04 2.08
C SER A 248 -25.40 -29.66 3.14
N HIS A 249 -26.36 -28.80 2.76
CA HIS A 249 -27.42 -28.27 3.64
C HIS A 249 -26.95 -27.44 4.83
N ARG A 250 -25.66 -27.04 4.88
CA ARG A 250 -25.17 -26.04 5.83
C ARG A 250 -25.21 -24.65 5.19
N THR A 251 -25.29 -23.63 6.04
CA THR A 251 -25.30 -22.23 5.61
C THR A 251 -24.50 -21.42 6.61
N ILE A 252 -23.50 -20.70 6.13
CA ILE A 252 -22.76 -19.75 6.95
C ILE A 252 -23.66 -18.51 7.13
N PRO A 253 -23.99 -18.10 8.36
CA PRO A 253 -24.88 -16.98 8.60
C PRO A 253 -24.24 -15.67 8.10
N ALA A 254 -25.08 -14.68 7.78
CA ALA A 254 -24.60 -13.36 7.39
C ALA A 254 -23.76 -12.71 8.50
N ASN A 255 -22.76 -11.93 8.09
CA ASN A 255 -21.81 -11.24 8.95
C ASN A 255 -21.12 -12.17 9.95
N TYR A 256 -20.64 -13.33 9.49
CA TYR A 256 -19.94 -14.26 10.37
C TYR A 256 -18.57 -13.69 10.75
N LEU A 257 -18.54 -13.05 11.92
CA LEU A 257 -17.34 -12.48 12.52
C LEU A 257 -16.42 -13.64 12.90
N ASN A 258 -15.20 -13.65 12.36
CA ASN A 258 -14.14 -14.67 12.55
C ASN A 258 -14.18 -15.87 11.59
N GLY A 259 -14.90 -15.85 10.47
CA GLY A 259 -14.78 -16.90 9.45
C GLY A 259 -13.39 -16.91 8.83
N GLN A 260 -12.57 -17.90 9.16
CA GLN A 260 -11.20 -18.02 8.70
C GLN A 260 -10.90 -19.46 8.29
N ILE A 261 -10.07 -19.58 7.28
CA ILE A 261 -9.47 -20.81 6.81
C ILE A 261 -7.97 -20.59 6.87
N GLY A 262 -7.24 -21.50 7.50
CA GLY A 262 -5.80 -21.43 7.66
C GLY A 262 -5.09 -22.67 7.17
N SER A 263 -3.99 -22.50 6.46
CA SER A 263 -3.05 -23.57 6.10
C SER A 263 -1.71 -23.30 6.75
N GLN A 264 -1.14 -24.29 7.41
CA GLN A 264 0.13 -24.19 8.11
C GLN A 264 1.20 -25.04 7.42
N TYR A 265 2.35 -24.43 7.19
CA TYR A 265 3.51 -25.05 6.57
C TYR A 265 4.76 -24.76 7.40
N SER A 266 5.80 -25.57 7.21
CA SER A 266 7.10 -25.39 7.83
C SER A 266 8.23 -25.66 6.85
N GLY A 267 9.42 -25.12 7.07
CA GLY A 267 10.59 -25.24 6.21
C GLY A 267 11.89 -25.34 7.00
N ASP A 268 12.83 -26.13 6.49
CA ASP A 268 14.15 -26.29 7.11
C ASP A 268 15.11 -25.20 6.62
N SER A 269 15.48 -24.27 7.50
CA SER A 269 16.53 -23.24 7.31
C SER A 269 16.35 -22.24 6.16
N LEU A 270 15.40 -22.42 5.25
CA LEU A 270 15.03 -21.47 4.19
C LEU A 270 13.64 -20.88 4.41
N VAL A 271 13.54 -19.58 4.18
CA VAL A 271 12.30 -18.80 4.26
C VAL A 271 11.41 -19.21 3.07
N HIS A 272 10.24 -19.79 3.34
CA HIS A 272 9.26 -20.10 2.29
C HIS A 272 8.65 -18.82 1.70
N LEU A 273 8.66 -18.69 0.38
CA LEU A 273 8.15 -17.48 -0.29
C LEU A 273 6.65 -17.61 -0.57
N THR A 274 5.83 -16.82 0.13
CA THR A 274 4.36 -16.93 0.05
C THR A 274 3.73 -16.28 -1.17
N THR A 275 4.45 -15.39 -1.88
CA THR A 275 3.90 -14.68 -3.05
C THR A 275 3.58 -15.60 -4.22
N SER A 276 4.15 -16.82 -4.24
CA SER A 276 3.82 -17.87 -5.22
C SER A 276 2.61 -18.71 -4.80
N ASP A 277 2.19 -18.61 -3.54
CA ASP A 277 1.04 -19.31 -3.03
C ASP A 277 -0.24 -18.65 -3.55
N THR A 278 -1.19 -19.49 -3.94
CA THR A 278 -2.42 -19.04 -4.60
C THR A 278 -3.64 -19.54 -3.86
N TRP A 279 -4.72 -18.79 -3.98
CA TRP A 279 -6.02 -19.22 -3.52
C TRP A 279 -7.09 -18.99 -4.57
N THR A 280 -8.13 -19.83 -4.52
CA THR A 280 -9.35 -19.69 -5.31
C THR A 280 -10.53 -20.05 -4.42
N VAL A 281 -11.56 -19.20 -4.42
CA VAL A 281 -12.81 -19.42 -3.68
C VAL A 281 -13.99 -19.31 -4.62
N THR A 282 -14.82 -20.34 -4.66
CA THR A 282 -16.16 -20.27 -5.26
C THR A 282 -17.19 -20.23 -4.14
N SER A 283 -18.05 -19.21 -4.12
CA SER A 283 -19.08 -19.05 -3.08
C SER A 283 -20.44 -18.70 -3.69
N THR A 284 -21.51 -19.19 -3.06
CA THR A 284 -22.90 -18.87 -3.43
C THR A 284 -23.60 -18.15 -2.31
N SER A 285 -24.01 -16.90 -2.57
CA SER A 285 -24.73 -16.04 -1.65
C SER A 285 -25.91 -15.42 -2.39
N ARG A 286 -27.09 -15.37 -1.75
CA ARG A 286 -28.34 -14.87 -2.35
C ARG A 286 -28.71 -15.54 -3.69
N GLY A 287 -28.32 -16.81 -3.88
CA GLY A 287 -28.52 -17.55 -5.13
C GLY A 287 -27.57 -17.19 -6.27
N ILE A 288 -26.58 -16.31 -6.03
CA ILE A 288 -25.56 -15.91 -7.00
C ILE A 288 -24.24 -16.59 -6.64
N THR A 289 -23.69 -17.35 -7.58
CA THR A 289 -22.36 -17.96 -7.45
C THR A 289 -21.31 -17.03 -8.05
N ALA A 290 -20.23 -16.78 -7.31
CA ALA A 290 -19.07 -16.04 -7.79
C ALA A 290 -17.78 -16.76 -7.41
N THR A 291 -16.77 -16.61 -8.26
CA THR A 291 -15.42 -17.13 -8.03
C THR A 291 -14.45 -15.96 -7.89
N LEU A 292 -13.64 -16.02 -6.84
CA LEU A 292 -12.55 -15.10 -6.54
C LEU A 292 -11.25 -15.88 -6.49
N SER A 293 -10.15 -15.23 -6.88
CA SER A 293 -8.82 -15.81 -6.79
C SER A 293 -7.80 -14.73 -6.48
N GLY A 294 -6.68 -15.14 -5.89
CA GLY A 294 -5.59 -14.24 -5.58
C GLY A 294 -4.34 -14.98 -5.13
N HIS A 295 -3.41 -14.20 -4.61
CA HIS A 295 -2.17 -14.65 -4.00
C HIS A 295 -2.16 -14.29 -2.51
N PHE A 296 -1.26 -14.92 -1.78
CA PHE A 296 -0.98 -14.63 -0.37
C PHE A 296 0.16 -13.63 -0.20
#